data_AF-A0A6M2A083-F1
#
_entry.id   AF-A0A6M2A083-F1
#
_cell.length_a   1.000
_cell.length_b   1.000
_cell.length_c   1.000
_cell.angle_alpha   90.00
_cell.angle_beta   90.00
_cell.angle_gamma   90.00
#
_symmetry.space_group_name_H-M   'P 1'
#
loop_
_entity.id
_entity.type
_entity.pdbx_description
1 polymer ?
#
loop_
_entity_poly.entity_id
_entity_poly.type
_entity_poly.pdbx_seq_one_letter_code
_entity_poly.pdbx_strand_id
1 'polypeptide(L)'
;MTILTSLLWGSEGSFQILGGHIAFNNEPQKFATDVNLDGAGLISRLAITCLKREPLRLLTFGYVHVFVHEMSHSIAHKLLKKGSFDAVVDTRNCMGYTRLYSSGLANSTWKNTVISAAGPMGDIAFSTILLVAATALKSYISWPIALALGGGAVVWIAGELLYAYVSASKGDGGDFGQIRKQGNWHLALTSTAIVAQTALGIFAAIYFL
;
A
#
# COMPACT_ATOMS: atom_id res chain seq x y z
N MET A 1 4.28 20.12 13.41
CA MET A 1 4.52 18.66 13.51
C MET A 1 5.26 18.21 12.26
N THR A 2 6.16 17.22 12.35
CA THR A 2 6.92 16.77 11.16
C THR A 2 6.19 15.63 10.47
N ILE A 3 6.40 15.45 9.17
CA ILE A 3 5.85 14.29 8.46
C ILE A 3 6.36 12.97 9.04
N LEU A 4 7.60 12.95 9.54
CA LEU A 4 8.18 11.77 10.20
C LEU A 4 7.38 11.37 11.45
N THR A 5 6.80 12.32 12.18
CA THR A 5 5.97 11.97 13.35
C THR A 5 4.69 11.28 12.92
N SER A 6 4.04 11.77 11.86
CA SER A 6 2.87 11.12 11.26
C SER A 6 3.17 9.74 10.69
N LEU A 7 4.30 9.59 9.99
CA LEU A 7 4.72 8.33 9.37
C LEU A 7 5.09 7.25 10.39
N LEU A 8 5.82 7.61 11.45
CA LEU A 8 6.31 6.63 12.42
C LEU A 8 5.30 6.35 13.53
N TRP A 9 4.48 7.34 13.90
CA TRP A 9 3.63 7.27 15.09
C TRP A 9 2.14 7.48 14.80
N GLY A 10 1.74 7.74 13.55
CA GLY A 10 0.33 7.96 13.21
C GLY A 10 -0.24 9.25 13.78
N SER A 11 0.61 10.24 14.06
CA SER A 11 0.16 11.56 14.53
C SER A 11 -0.56 12.33 13.42
N GLU A 12 -1.61 13.08 13.78
CA GLU A 12 -2.41 13.84 12.81
C GLU A 12 -1.64 15.02 12.20
N GLY A 13 -1.74 15.19 10.89
CA GLY A 13 -1.03 16.26 10.20
C GLY A 13 -1.45 16.43 8.76
N SER A 14 -1.26 17.63 8.22
CA SER A 14 -1.53 17.96 6.82
C SER A 14 -0.25 18.48 6.17
N PHE A 15 0.07 17.95 5.00
CA PHE A 15 1.32 18.19 4.29
C PHE A 15 1.07 18.42 2.80
N GLN A 16 1.92 19.25 2.18
CA GLN A 16 1.97 19.43 0.73
C GLN A 16 3.21 18.71 0.19
N ILE A 17 3.01 17.64 -0.57
CA ILE A 17 4.12 16.85 -1.14
C ILE A 17 3.89 16.69 -2.62
N LEU A 18 4.90 17.02 -3.42
CA LEU A 18 4.82 16.96 -4.88
C LEU A 18 3.57 17.67 -5.42
N GLY A 19 3.17 18.81 -4.82
CA GLY A 19 2.02 19.61 -5.25
C GLY A 19 0.65 18.94 -5.09
N GLY A 20 0.55 17.86 -4.31
CA GLY A 20 -0.71 17.32 -3.81
C GLY A 20 -0.78 17.41 -2.29
N HIS A 21 -2.00 17.31 -1.76
CA HIS A 21 -2.26 17.41 -0.33
C HIS A 21 -2.36 16.03 0.29
N ILE A 22 -1.68 15.83 1.42
CA ILE A 22 -1.71 14.58 2.18
C ILE A 22 -2.11 14.87 3.62
N ALA A 23 -3.11 14.16 4.12
CA ALA A 23 -3.56 14.28 5.50
C ALA A 23 -3.45 12.95 6.25
N PHE A 24 -3.01 13.03 7.50
CA PHE A 24 -3.08 11.96 8.49
C PHE A 24 -4.18 12.36 9.47
N ASN A 25 -5.27 11.62 9.49
CA ASN A 25 -6.47 11.97 10.25
C ASN A 25 -6.92 10.79 11.12
N ASN A 26 -7.45 11.08 12.30
CA ASN A 26 -7.99 10.07 13.23
C ASN A 26 -9.51 9.87 13.07
N GLU A 27 -10.15 10.66 12.20
CA GLU A 27 -11.58 10.52 11.91
C GLU A 27 -11.82 9.32 10.98
N PRO A 28 -12.65 8.35 11.37
CA PRO A 28 -12.99 7.23 10.51
C PRO A 28 -13.79 7.77 9.32
N GLN A 29 -13.14 7.86 8.17
CA GLN A 29 -13.86 8.16 6.95
C GLN A 29 -14.64 6.93 6.50
N LYS A 30 -15.89 7.13 6.11
CA LYS A 30 -16.66 6.11 5.39
C LYS A 30 -16.00 5.93 4.03
N PHE A 31 -15.12 4.94 3.92
CA PHE A 31 -14.59 4.50 2.64
C PHE A 31 -15.80 4.11 1.77
N ALA A 32 -15.94 4.71 0.58
CA ALA A 32 -17.02 4.39 -0.35
C ALA A 32 -17.00 2.92 -0.81
N THR A 33 -15.89 2.24 -0.50
CA THR A 33 -15.64 0.83 -0.71
C THR A 33 -15.37 0.20 0.64
N ASP A 34 -16.41 -0.01 1.45
CA ASP A 34 -16.37 -1.10 2.41
C ASP A 34 -16.21 -2.38 1.60
N VAL A 35 -14.95 -2.74 1.32
CA VAL A 35 -14.62 -4.01 0.68
C VAL A 35 -15.10 -5.05 1.67
N ASN A 36 -16.23 -5.64 1.35
CA ASN A 36 -16.87 -6.57 2.26
C ASN A 36 -16.02 -7.83 2.33
N LEU A 37 -15.06 -7.86 3.26
CA LEU A 37 -14.19 -8.99 3.54
C LEU A 37 -14.94 -10.15 4.21
N ASP A 38 -16.27 -10.09 4.34
CA ASP A 38 -17.09 -11.19 4.87
C ASP A 38 -17.00 -12.49 4.04
N GLY A 39 -16.49 -12.43 2.80
CA GLY A 39 -16.14 -13.63 2.02
C GLY A 39 -14.71 -14.13 2.20
N ALA A 40 -13.86 -13.42 2.94
CA ALA A 40 -12.41 -13.64 3.01
C ALA A 40 -11.98 -14.32 4.32
N GLY A 41 -12.79 -15.28 4.80
CA GLY A 41 -12.42 -16.25 5.84
C GLY A 41 -11.90 -15.68 7.18
N LEU A 42 -11.39 -16.59 8.01
CA LEU A 42 -10.78 -16.28 9.31
C LEU A 42 -9.58 -15.32 9.18
N ILE A 43 -8.81 -15.46 8.09
CA ILE A 43 -7.55 -14.75 7.86
C ILE A 43 -7.78 -13.24 7.71
N SER A 44 -8.79 -12.81 6.97
CA SER A 44 -9.05 -11.38 6.79
C SER A 44 -9.57 -10.73 8.07
N ARG A 45 -10.39 -11.44 8.84
CA ARG A 45 -10.86 -10.97 10.15
C ARG A 45 -9.72 -10.82 11.15
N LEU A 46 -8.78 -11.77 11.15
CA LEU A 46 -7.57 -11.68 11.95
C LEU A 46 -6.68 -10.53 11.50
N ALA A 47 -6.44 -10.37 10.19
CA ALA A 47 -5.65 -9.27 9.64
C ALA A 47 -6.22 -7.90 10.01
N ILE A 48 -7.54 -7.68 9.86
CA ILE A 48 -8.20 -6.44 10.27
C ILE A 48 -8.08 -6.22 11.79
N THR A 49 -8.26 -7.27 12.59
CA THR A 49 -8.16 -7.18 14.06
C THR A 49 -6.74 -6.82 14.50
N CYS A 50 -5.75 -7.42 13.85
CA CYS A 50 -4.33 -7.16 14.01
C CYS A 50 -3.98 -5.72 13.62
N LEU A 51 -4.36 -5.28 12.42
CA LEU A 51 -4.15 -3.91 11.95
C LEU A 51 -4.92 -2.87 12.75
N LYS A 52 -6.00 -3.25 13.47
CA LYS A 52 -6.68 -2.37 14.41
C LYS A 52 -5.94 -2.17 15.74
N ARG A 53 -4.88 -2.92 16.04
CA ARG A 53 -4.08 -2.73 17.26
C ARG A 53 -2.92 -1.78 16.98
N GLU A 54 -2.89 -0.65 17.69
CA GLU A 54 -1.82 0.36 17.56
C GLU A 54 -0.40 -0.21 17.70
N PRO A 55 -0.07 -1.06 18.69
CA PRO A 55 1.28 -1.61 18.79
C PRO A 55 1.71 -2.39 17.55
N LEU A 56 0.78 -3.10 16.91
CA LEU A 56 1.08 -3.86 15.70
C LEU A 56 1.29 -2.92 14.51
N ARG A 57 0.49 -1.86 14.37
CA ARG A 57 0.71 -0.84 13.32
C ARG A 57 2.07 -0.20 13.43
N LEU A 58 2.51 0.12 14.65
CA LEU A 58 3.83 0.70 14.87
C LEU A 58 4.93 -0.31 14.55
N LEU A 59 4.78 -1.56 15.01
CA LEU A 59 5.76 -2.62 14.80
C LEU A 59 5.90 -3.02 13.33
N THR A 60 4.81 -2.96 12.55
CA THR A 60 4.82 -3.25 11.11
C THR A 60 4.94 -2.01 10.24
N PHE A 61 5.28 -0.84 10.82
CA PHE A 61 5.40 0.44 10.10
C PHE A 61 4.17 0.79 9.25
N GLY A 62 2.98 0.43 9.71
CA GLY A 62 1.77 0.43 8.89
C GLY A 62 1.39 1.78 8.30
N TYR A 63 1.59 2.88 9.02
CA TYR A 63 1.33 4.22 8.47
C TYR A 63 2.28 4.57 7.32
N VAL A 64 3.51 4.06 7.34
CA VAL A 64 4.47 4.23 6.25
C VAL A 64 4.03 3.43 5.02
N HIS A 65 3.62 2.17 5.20
CA HIS A 65 3.12 1.33 4.13
C HIS A 65 1.90 1.95 3.44
N VAL A 66 0.89 2.34 4.22
CA VAL A 66 -0.31 3.02 3.68
C VAL A 66 0.07 4.33 2.98
N PHE A 67 0.96 5.13 3.58
CA PHE A 67 1.42 6.36 2.93
C PHE A 67 2.11 6.07 1.59
N VAL A 68 3.02 5.10 1.52
CA VAL A 68 3.74 4.72 0.30
C VAL A 68 2.76 4.22 -0.77
N HIS A 69 1.77 3.41 -0.38
CA HIS A 69 0.71 2.92 -1.25
C HIS A 69 -0.05 4.09 -1.90
N GLU A 70 -0.63 4.97 -1.08
CA GLU A 70 -1.42 6.11 -1.58
C GLU A 70 -0.59 7.11 -2.38
N MET A 71 0.64 7.35 -1.96
CA MET A 71 1.57 8.21 -2.70
C MET A 71 1.94 7.62 -4.05
N SER A 72 2.03 6.30 -4.18
CA SER A 72 2.37 5.67 -5.45
C SER A 72 1.24 5.85 -6.48
N HIS A 73 -0.03 5.71 -6.06
CA HIS A 73 -1.18 6.10 -6.90
C HIS A 73 -1.12 7.57 -7.32
N SER A 74 -0.87 8.44 -6.35
CA SER A 74 -0.84 9.89 -6.52
C SER A 74 0.24 10.33 -7.51
N ILE A 75 1.44 9.78 -7.39
CA ILE A 75 2.57 10.05 -8.28
C ILE A 75 2.28 9.52 -9.68
N ALA A 76 1.80 8.27 -9.80
CA ALA A 76 1.45 7.69 -11.11
C ALA A 76 0.38 8.52 -11.83
N HIS A 77 -0.66 8.97 -11.11
CA HIS A 77 -1.70 9.82 -11.66
C HIS A 77 -1.16 11.18 -12.10
N LYS A 78 -0.34 11.83 -11.26
CA LYS A 78 0.29 13.10 -11.61
C LYS A 78 1.14 12.98 -12.86
N LEU A 79 1.95 11.93 -12.99
CA LEU A 79 2.82 11.71 -14.15
C LEU A 79 2.03 11.39 -15.44
N LEU A 80 1.01 10.54 -15.35
CA LEU A 80 0.30 10.02 -16.53
C LEU A 80 -0.88 10.90 -16.99
N LYS A 81 -1.51 11.59 -16.05
CA LYS A 81 -2.73 12.40 -16.26
C LYS A 81 -2.57 13.87 -15.90
N LYS A 82 -1.38 14.33 -15.45
CA LYS A 82 -1.11 15.73 -15.10
C LYS A 82 -2.19 16.35 -14.21
N GLY A 83 -2.72 15.55 -13.27
CA GLY A 83 -3.76 15.95 -12.35
C GLY A 83 -3.22 16.31 -10.97
N SER A 84 -4.11 16.80 -10.11
CA SER A 84 -3.88 16.94 -8.68
C SER A 84 -4.45 15.75 -7.93
N PHE A 85 -4.02 15.59 -6.68
CA PHE A 85 -4.47 14.52 -5.81
C PHE A 85 -4.62 15.01 -4.36
N ASP A 86 -5.55 14.38 -3.66
CA ASP A 86 -5.63 14.40 -2.19
C ASP A 86 -5.48 12.96 -1.68
N ALA A 87 -4.46 12.69 -0.90
CA ALA A 87 -4.29 11.40 -0.23
C ALA A 87 -4.57 11.54 1.25
N VAL A 88 -5.21 10.54 1.85
CA VAL A 88 -5.47 10.52 3.29
C VAL A 88 -5.08 9.17 3.87
N VAL A 89 -4.34 9.23 4.97
CA VAL A 89 -4.01 8.10 5.82
C VAL A 89 -4.88 8.19 7.08
N ASP A 90 -5.81 7.26 7.21
CA ASP A 90 -6.58 7.04 8.44
C ASP A 90 -5.66 6.40 9.48
N THR A 91 -5.25 7.20 10.47
CA THR A 91 -4.35 6.77 11.53
C THR A 91 -5.06 5.88 12.55
N ARG A 92 -6.39 5.91 12.61
CA ARG A 92 -7.20 5.08 13.49
C ARG A 92 -7.40 3.67 12.97
N ASN A 93 -7.42 3.46 11.66
CA ASN A 93 -7.62 2.13 11.07
C ASN A 93 -6.42 1.61 10.28
N CYS A 94 -5.38 2.43 10.08
CA CYS A 94 -4.26 2.11 9.21
C CYS A 94 -4.74 1.78 7.79
N MET A 95 -5.54 2.69 7.24
CA MET A 95 -6.12 2.59 5.91
C MET A 95 -5.85 3.87 5.13
N GLY A 96 -5.85 3.78 3.81
CA GLY A 96 -5.58 4.88 2.92
C GLY A 96 -6.68 5.08 1.90
N TYR A 97 -6.83 6.30 1.42
CA TYR A 97 -7.50 6.53 0.15
C TYR A 97 -6.88 7.72 -0.58
N THR A 98 -6.92 7.66 -1.91
CA THR A 98 -6.50 8.76 -2.78
C THR A 98 -7.66 9.24 -3.64
N ARG A 99 -7.94 10.54 -3.60
CA ARG A 99 -8.84 11.23 -4.54
C ARG A 99 -8.01 11.85 -5.65
N LEU A 100 -8.32 11.46 -6.88
CA LEU A 100 -7.58 11.84 -8.07
C LEU A 100 -8.40 12.80 -8.94
N TYR A 101 -7.91 14.00 -9.17
CA TYR A 101 -8.61 15.03 -9.95
C TYR A 101 -7.95 15.18 -11.33
N SER A 102 -8.67 14.75 -12.37
CA SER A 102 -8.15 14.78 -13.74
C SER A 102 -8.53 16.08 -14.45
N SER A 103 -7.59 16.72 -15.14
CA SER A 103 -7.75 17.99 -15.86
C SER A 103 -8.40 17.84 -17.25
N GLY A 104 -9.32 16.88 -17.42
CA GLY A 104 -10.06 16.69 -18.68
C GLY A 104 -9.32 15.90 -19.78
N LEU A 105 -8.21 15.22 -19.47
CA LEU A 105 -7.52 14.33 -20.42
C LEU A 105 -8.31 13.03 -20.68
N ALA A 106 -8.26 12.56 -21.94
CA ALA A 106 -8.92 11.33 -22.38
C ALA A 106 -8.55 10.10 -21.51
N ASN A 107 -9.56 9.29 -21.20
CA ASN A 107 -9.46 8.20 -20.25
C ASN A 107 -8.85 6.94 -20.90
N SER A 108 -7.52 6.86 -20.98
CA SER A 108 -6.81 5.66 -21.45
C SER A 108 -6.90 4.53 -20.42
N THR A 109 -7.36 3.35 -20.86
CA THR A 109 -7.47 2.13 -20.03
C THR A 109 -6.12 1.72 -19.45
N TRP A 110 -5.05 1.78 -20.25
CA TRP A 110 -3.69 1.48 -19.80
C TRP A 110 -3.22 2.42 -18.68
N LYS A 111 -3.47 3.74 -18.81
CA LYS A 111 -3.13 4.68 -17.74
C LYS A 111 -3.87 4.36 -16.46
N ASN A 112 -5.15 3.98 -16.54
CA ASN A 112 -5.92 3.58 -15.36
C ASN A 112 -5.35 2.32 -14.71
N THR A 113 -4.96 1.32 -15.50
CA THR A 113 -4.27 0.13 -14.98
C THR A 113 -2.98 0.47 -14.27
N VAL A 114 -2.13 1.32 -14.86
CA VAL A 114 -0.85 1.70 -14.23
C VAL A 114 -1.11 2.48 -12.94
N ILE A 115 -2.08 3.39 -12.93
CA ILE A 115 -2.44 4.15 -11.73
C ILE A 115 -2.93 3.20 -10.63
N SER A 116 -3.87 2.29 -10.92
CA SER A 116 -4.36 1.32 -9.94
C SER A 116 -3.28 0.31 -9.53
N ALA A 117 -2.35 -0.06 -10.40
CA ALA A 117 -1.24 -0.94 -10.05
C ALA A 117 -0.21 -0.27 -9.12
N ALA A 118 -0.10 1.07 -9.19
CA ALA A 118 0.99 1.79 -8.57
C ALA A 118 1.00 1.68 -7.04
N GLY A 119 -0.15 1.71 -6.38
CA GLY A 119 -0.24 1.56 -4.92
C GLY A 119 0.34 0.23 -4.44
N PRO A 120 -0.24 -0.91 -4.84
CA PRO A 120 0.27 -2.23 -4.49
C PRO A 120 1.73 -2.45 -4.90
N MET A 121 2.14 -2.00 -6.09
CA MET A 121 3.53 -2.13 -6.54
C MET A 121 4.50 -1.30 -5.69
N GLY A 122 4.11 -0.08 -5.33
CA GLY A 122 4.90 0.81 -4.48
C GLY A 122 5.09 0.24 -3.09
N ASP A 123 4.02 -0.28 -2.49
CA ASP A 123 4.08 -0.90 -1.16
C ASP A 123 4.94 -2.18 -1.15
N ILE A 124 4.80 -3.05 -2.15
CA ILE A 124 5.61 -4.27 -2.26
C ILE A 124 7.08 -3.94 -2.54
N ALA A 125 7.36 -2.92 -3.36
CA ALA A 125 8.72 -2.45 -3.59
C ALA A 125 9.36 -1.92 -2.30
N PHE A 126 8.63 -1.11 -1.53
CA PHE A 126 9.09 -0.61 -0.23
C PHE A 126 9.30 -1.75 0.77
N SER A 127 8.34 -2.68 0.88
CA SER A 127 8.44 -3.87 1.72
C SER A 127 9.65 -4.73 1.35
N THR A 128 9.90 -4.91 0.05
CA THR A 128 11.08 -5.62 -0.45
C THR A 128 12.38 -4.97 0.03
N ILE A 129 12.46 -3.63 -0.04
CA ILE A 129 13.63 -2.88 0.45
C ILE A 129 13.80 -3.08 1.95
N LEU A 130 12.72 -3.03 2.75
CA LEU A 130 12.78 -3.28 4.19
C LEU A 130 13.27 -4.70 4.51
N LEU A 131 12.81 -5.71 3.76
CA LEU A 131 13.22 -7.09 3.93
C LEU A 131 14.72 -7.29 3.63
N VAL A 132 15.20 -6.70 2.54
CA VAL A 132 16.64 -6.70 2.19
C VAL A 132 17.46 -5.93 3.23
N ALA A 133 16.97 -4.77 3.69
CA ALA A 133 17.66 -4.01 4.73
C ALA A 133 17.73 -4.77 6.06
N ALA A 134 16.66 -5.45 6.46
CA ALA A 134 16.62 -6.25 7.69
C ALA A 134 17.66 -7.37 7.68
N THR A 135 17.87 -8.02 6.53
CA THR A 135 18.85 -9.10 6.36
C THR A 135 20.27 -8.56 6.23
N ALA A 136 20.49 -7.55 5.40
CA ALA A 136 21.81 -6.95 5.19
C ALA A 136 22.37 -6.24 6.43
N LEU A 137 21.49 -5.64 7.25
CA LEU A 137 21.89 -4.89 8.45
C LEU A 137 21.80 -5.71 9.73
N LYS A 138 21.48 -7.01 9.67
CA LYS A 138 21.23 -7.88 10.86
C LYS A 138 22.36 -7.88 11.89
N SER A 139 23.61 -7.66 11.45
CA SER A 139 24.80 -7.59 12.33
C SER A 139 25.01 -6.22 12.98
N TYR A 140 24.34 -5.18 12.50
CA TYR A 140 24.49 -3.78 12.94
C TYR A 140 23.29 -3.26 13.74
N ILE A 141 22.15 -3.95 13.66
CA ILE A 141 20.93 -3.61 14.41
C ILE A 141 20.57 -4.73 15.37
N SER A 142 19.84 -4.40 16.43
CA SER A 142 19.38 -5.42 17.38
C SER A 142 18.38 -6.38 16.71
N TRP A 143 18.40 -7.64 17.14
CA TRP A 143 17.50 -8.67 16.61
C TRP A 143 16.01 -8.27 16.64
N PRO A 144 15.48 -7.62 17.69
CA PRO A 144 14.10 -7.13 17.67
C PRO A 144 13.80 -6.12 16.56
N ILE A 145 14.74 -5.24 16.22
CA ILE A 145 14.57 -4.25 15.13
C ILE A 145 14.61 -4.97 13.78
N ALA A 146 15.55 -5.90 13.58
CA ALA A 146 15.61 -6.69 12.36
C ALA A 146 14.31 -7.49 12.14
N LEU A 147 13.75 -8.08 13.20
CA LEU A 147 12.46 -8.76 13.12
C LEU A 147 11.29 -7.83 12.82
N ALA A 148 11.26 -6.64 13.42
CA ALA A 148 10.20 -5.66 13.12
C ALA A 148 10.24 -5.23 11.65
N LEU A 149 11.43 -4.94 11.11
CA LEU A 149 11.62 -4.58 9.70
C LEU A 149 11.23 -5.73 8.76
N GLY A 150 11.81 -6.92 8.95
CA GLY A 150 11.58 -8.07 8.07
C GLY A 150 10.18 -8.66 8.23
N GLY A 151 9.72 -8.82 9.46
CA GLY A 151 8.38 -9.32 9.76
C GLY A 151 7.28 -8.37 9.29
N GLY A 152 7.45 -7.05 9.51
CA GLY A 152 6.56 -6.03 8.99
C GLY A 152 6.45 -6.09 7.47
N ALA A 153 7.60 -6.12 6.78
CA ALA A 153 7.65 -6.25 5.32
C ALA A 153 6.90 -7.49 4.80
N VAL A 154 7.10 -8.66 5.42
CA VAL A 154 6.42 -9.90 5.02
C VAL A 154 4.90 -9.78 5.21
N VAL A 155 4.45 -9.19 6.32
CA VAL A 155 3.01 -8.98 6.60
C VAL A 155 2.38 -8.12 5.51
N TRP A 156 3.02 -7.02 5.11
CA TRP A 156 2.48 -6.12 4.08
C TRP A 156 2.51 -6.72 2.67
N ILE A 157 3.59 -7.41 2.29
CA ILE A 157 3.63 -8.18 1.04
C ILE A 157 2.49 -9.19 0.97
N ALA A 158 2.29 -9.98 2.04
CA ALA A 158 1.22 -10.97 2.08
C ALA A 158 -0.17 -10.30 2.05
N GLY A 159 -0.33 -9.17 2.75
CA GLY A 159 -1.55 -8.37 2.77
C GLY A 159 -1.93 -7.85 1.40
N GLU A 160 -0.99 -7.22 0.69
CA GLU A 160 -1.18 -6.71 -0.67
C GLU A 160 -1.53 -7.83 -1.67
N LEU A 161 -0.81 -8.97 -1.62
CA LEU A 161 -1.10 -10.12 -2.47
C LEU A 161 -2.50 -10.70 -2.22
N LEU A 162 -2.88 -10.85 -0.95
CA LEU A 162 -4.19 -11.35 -0.57
C LEU A 162 -5.29 -10.37 -1.00
N TYR A 163 -5.09 -9.08 -0.76
CA TYR A 163 -6.04 -8.03 -1.13
C TYR A 163 -6.20 -7.95 -2.65
N ALA A 164 -5.10 -7.99 -3.40
CA ALA A 164 -5.09 -8.03 -4.86
C ALA A 164 -5.93 -9.20 -5.39
N TYR A 165 -5.75 -10.41 -4.84
CA TYR A 165 -6.53 -11.58 -5.21
C TYR A 165 -8.03 -11.42 -4.89
N VAL A 166 -8.35 -10.97 -3.67
CA VAL A 166 -9.74 -10.82 -3.21
C VAL A 166 -10.46 -9.74 -4.02
N SER A 167 -9.83 -8.59 -4.22
CA SER A 167 -10.37 -7.45 -4.97
C SER A 167 -10.55 -7.80 -6.46
N ALA A 168 -9.56 -8.48 -7.07
CA ALA A 168 -9.72 -9.04 -8.41
C ALA A 168 -10.90 -10.01 -8.48
N SER A 169 -11.01 -10.95 -7.55
CA SER A 169 -12.05 -11.99 -7.55
C SER A 169 -13.46 -11.40 -7.45
N LYS A 170 -13.63 -10.38 -6.60
CA LYS A 170 -14.91 -9.69 -6.38
C LYS A 170 -15.23 -8.62 -7.43
N GLY A 171 -14.23 -8.11 -8.14
CA GLY A 171 -14.41 -6.99 -9.07
C GLY A 171 -14.87 -5.71 -8.38
N ASP A 172 -14.43 -5.51 -7.14
CA ASP A 172 -14.88 -4.41 -6.28
C ASP A 172 -14.21 -3.06 -6.66
N GLY A 173 -14.28 -2.09 -5.76
CA GLY A 173 -13.69 -0.77 -5.96
C GLY A 173 -12.20 -0.67 -5.62
N GLY A 174 -11.60 -1.73 -5.09
CA GLY A 174 -10.15 -1.79 -4.81
C GLY A 174 -9.31 -1.88 -6.07
N ASP A 175 -8.00 -1.75 -5.93
CA ASP A 175 -7.06 -1.59 -7.05
C ASP A 175 -7.17 -2.66 -8.11
N PHE A 176 -7.17 -3.92 -7.67
CA PHE A 176 -7.25 -5.07 -8.56
C PHE A 176 -8.65 -5.30 -9.11
N GLY A 177 -9.69 -4.88 -8.39
CA GLY A 177 -11.06 -4.80 -8.90
C GLY A 177 -11.17 -3.77 -10.03
N GLN A 178 -10.53 -2.61 -9.89
CA GLN A 178 -10.44 -1.58 -10.94
C GLN A 178 -9.61 -2.03 -12.14
N ILE A 179 -8.50 -2.73 -11.91
CA ILE A 179 -7.68 -3.33 -12.97
C ILE A 179 -8.47 -4.38 -13.74
N ARG A 180 -9.20 -5.27 -13.04
CA ARG A 180 -10.04 -6.29 -13.67
C ARG A 180 -11.09 -5.68 -14.60
N LYS A 181 -11.67 -4.54 -14.22
CA LYS A 181 -12.63 -3.80 -15.07
C LYS A 181 -12.01 -3.30 -16.38
N GLN A 182 -10.68 -3.17 -16.48
CA GLN A 182 -10.00 -2.85 -17.74
C GLN A 182 -9.78 -4.06 -18.65
N GLY A 183 -9.88 -5.28 -18.12
CA GLY A 183 -9.81 -6.54 -18.88
C GLY A 183 -8.78 -7.56 -18.36
N ASN A 184 -8.89 -8.80 -18.83
CA ASN A 184 -8.08 -9.92 -18.35
C ASN A 184 -6.58 -9.76 -18.59
N TRP A 185 -6.19 -9.14 -19.71
CA TRP A 185 -4.78 -8.86 -20.01
C TRP A 185 -4.15 -7.86 -19.03
N HIS A 186 -4.89 -6.83 -18.64
CA HIS A 186 -4.43 -5.86 -17.65
C HIS A 186 -4.24 -6.54 -16.29
N LEU A 187 -5.19 -7.40 -15.89
CA LEU A 187 -5.08 -8.18 -14.66
C LEU A 187 -3.87 -9.12 -14.70
N ALA A 188 -3.71 -9.90 -15.76
CA ALA A 188 -2.61 -10.87 -15.88
C ALA A 188 -1.23 -10.20 -15.84
N LEU A 189 -1.05 -9.08 -16.55
CA LEU A 189 0.20 -8.34 -16.56
C LEU A 189 0.52 -7.74 -15.19
N THR A 190 -0.47 -7.10 -14.54
CA THR A 190 -0.23 -6.52 -13.21
C THR A 190 0.01 -7.59 -12.14
N SER A 191 -0.73 -8.70 -12.17
CA SER A 191 -0.48 -9.84 -11.28
C SER A 191 0.93 -10.40 -11.46
N THR A 192 1.37 -10.54 -12.72
CA THR A 192 2.74 -11.01 -13.03
C THR A 192 3.79 -10.05 -12.48
N ALA A 193 3.61 -8.74 -12.68
CA ALA A 193 4.54 -7.72 -12.19
C ALA A 193 4.67 -7.74 -10.66
N ILE A 194 3.55 -7.84 -9.95
CA ILE A 194 3.56 -7.90 -8.48
C ILE A 194 4.23 -9.17 -7.97
N VAL A 195 3.88 -10.34 -8.51
CA VAL A 195 4.49 -11.61 -8.11
C VAL A 195 6.00 -11.61 -8.40
N ALA A 196 6.42 -11.08 -9.55
CA ALA A 196 7.82 -10.95 -9.90
C ALA A 196 8.58 -10.04 -8.92
N GLN A 197 8.01 -8.89 -8.55
CA GLN A 197 8.62 -7.98 -7.58
C GLN A 197 8.75 -8.63 -6.19
N THR A 198 7.70 -9.34 -5.72
CA THR A 198 7.77 -10.09 -4.47
C THR A 198 8.86 -11.16 -4.50
N ALA A 199 8.91 -11.96 -5.57
CA ALA A 199 9.91 -13.00 -5.73
C ALA A 199 11.33 -12.42 -5.73
N LEU A 200 11.55 -11.32 -6.47
CA LEU A 200 12.83 -10.61 -6.49
C LEU A 200 13.26 -10.18 -5.08
N GLY A 201 12.33 -9.65 -4.29
CA GLY A 201 12.61 -9.25 -2.91
C GLY A 201 12.99 -10.40 -1.99
N ILE A 202 12.29 -11.53 -2.11
CA ILE A 202 12.61 -12.74 -1.35
C ILE A 202 14.01 -13.24 -1.72
N PHE A 203 14.31 -13.38 -3.02
CA PHE A 203 15.63 -13.84 -3.47
C PHE A 203 16.75 -12.89 -3.06
N ALA A 204 16.53 -11.58 -3.16
CA ALA A 204 17.50 -10.58 -2.73
C ALA A 204 17.76 -10.64 -1.21
N ALA A 205 16.74 -10.88 -0.40
CA ALA A 205 16.91 -11.00 1.05
C ALA A 205 17.66 -12.29 1.44
N ILE A 206 17.41 -13.39 0.75
CA ILE A 206 18.11 -14.67 0.98
C ILE A 206 19.61 -14.54 0.67
N TYR A 207 20.01 -13.71 -0.30
CA TYR A 207 21.42 -13.49 -0.62
C TYR A 207 22.26 -13.00 0.59
N PHE A 208 21.64 -12.31 1.55
CA PHE A 208 22.30 -11.79 2.76
C PHE A 208 22.15 -12.70 3.99
N LEU A 209 21.56 -13.89 3.85
CA LEU A 209 21.47 -14.87 4.92
C LEU A 209 22.78 -15.62 5.08
#